data_AF-A0A919R6Q8-F1
#
_entry.id   AF-A0A919R6Q8-F1
#
_cell.length_a   1.000
_cell.length_b   1.000
_cell.length_c   1.000
_cell.angle_alpha   90.00
_cell.angle_beta   90.00
_cell.angle_gamma   90.00
#
_symmetry.space_group_name_H-M   'P 1'
#
loop_
_entity.id
_entity.type
_entity.pdbx_description
1 polymer ?
#
loop_
_entity_poly.entity_id
_entity_poly.type
_entity_poly.pdbx_seq_one_letter_code
_entity_poly.pdbx_strand_id
1 'polypeptide(L)'
;MRQRAVSRRAVLRGTAAGAVAAAAGCATREPAPPAAPPAPDPQTVLLTGVIAEKEHLAALYRQAAAAAGTAPAAALAPFLQRTEAQIAELRRRLPPGAATPPPTPPPTPPPTPPAATGSPGPAGGTASPAPEKITIGMLRDLERRAAAARPRQIGGLSPSLAQLLASVGACEAAHAVALKKVQ
;
A
#
# COMPACT_ATOMS: atom_id res chain seq x y z
N MET A 1 -39.13 15.93 20.87
CA MET A 1 -40.19 14.91 20.94
C MET A 1 -40.77 14.71 19.54
N ARG A 2 -40.81 13.45 19.08
CA ARG A 2 -41.70 12.88 18.03
C ARG A 2 -41.55 13.39 16.58
N GLN A 3 -41.60 12.59 15.53
CA GLN A 3 -41.58 11.14 15.31
C GLN A 3 -41.26 10.91 13.82
N ARG A 4 -40.68 9.74 13.52
CA ARG A 4 -40.56 9.16 12.17
C ARG A 4 -41.91 9.11 11.45
N ALA A 5 -41.95 9.48 10.17
CA ALA A 5 -43.03 9.12 9.27
C ALA A 5 -42.52 8.11 8.24
N VAL A 6 -42.94 6.86 8.44
CA VAL A 6 -42.83 5.73 7.53
C VAL A 6 -43.82 5.91 6.37
N SER A 7 -43.35 5.80 5.12
CA SER A 7 -44.22 5.64 3.93
C SER A 7 -44.11 4.19 3.46
N ARG A 8 -45.01 3.30 3.89
CA ARG A 8 -46.32 2.91 3.31
C ARG A 8 -46.26 2.35 1.88
N ARG A 9 -46.33 1.01 1.83
CA ARG A 9 -47.09 0.15 0.90
C ARG A 9 -46.79 0.25 -0.60
N ALA A 10 -46.14 -0.79 -1.12
CA ALA A 10 -46.58 -1.44 -2.35
C ALA A 10 -46.85 -2.92 -2.04
N VAL A 11 -48.13 -3.23 -1.83
CA VAL A 11 -48.68 -4.58 -1.83
C VAL A 11 -48.94 -4.94 -3.29
N LEU A 12 -48.38 -6.04 -3.77
CA LEU A 12 -48.97 -6.79 -4.88
C LEU A 12 -48.89 -8.27 -4.56
N ARG A 13 -50.08 -8.78 -4.20
CA ARG A 13 -50.45 -10.18 -4.12
C ARG A 13 -50.46 -10.73 -5.55
N GLY A 14 -49.77 -11.83 -5.77
CA GLY A 14 -49.97 -12.69 -6.93
C GLY A 14 -50.09 -14.12 -6.42
N THR A 15 -51.32 -14.55 -6.14
CA THR A 15 -51.67 -15.95 -5.87
C THR A 15 -51.89 -16.67 -7.19
N ALA A 16 -51.06 -17.67 -7.50
CA ALA A 16 -51.39 -18.71 -8.46
C ALA A 16 -51.16 -20.06 -7.79
N ALA A 17 -52.26 -20.77 -7.56
CA ALA A 17 -52.29 -22.18 -7.18
C ALA A 17 -51.78 -23.03 -8.35
N GLY A 18 -51.04 -24.11 -8.06
CA GLY A 18 -50.70 -25.10 -9.07
C GLY A 18 -49.70 -26.16 -8.63
N ALA A 19 -50.22 -27.37 -8.43
CA ALA A 19 -49.57 -28.67 -8.59
C ALA A 19 -48.55 -29.16 -7.55
N VAL A 20 -48.96 -30.23 -6.86
CA VAL A 20 -48.14 -31.20 -6.15
C VAL A 20 -47.36 -32.02 -7.18
N ALA A 21 -46.04 -32.04 -7.08
CA ALA A 21 -45.20 -33.10 -7.62
C ALA A 21 -44.15 -33.46 -6.55
N ALA A 22 -44.42 -34.56 -5.84
CA ALA A 22 -43.46 -35.18 -4.95
C ALA A 22 -42.38 -35.86 -5.81
N ALA A 23 -41.24 -35.19 -6.00
CA ALA A 23 -39.99 -35.82 -6.37
C ALA A 23 -39.11 -35.82 -5.12
N ALA A 24 -38.98 -36.99 -4.48
CA ALA A 24 -37.98 -37.24 -3.45
C ALA A 24 -36.59 -37.33 -4.12
N GLY A 25 -36.08 -36.17 -4.54
CA GLY A 25 -34.66 -36.00 -4.82
C GLY A 25 -33.96 -35.72 -3.50
N CYS A 26 -32.97 -36.53 -3.13
CA CYS A 26 -32.02 -36.21 -2.08
C CYS A 26 -31.24 -34.95 -2.49
N ALA A 27 -31.84 -33.78 -2.32
CA ALA A 27 -31.13 -32.52 -2.34
C ALA A 27 -30.34 -32.47 -1.03
N THR A 28 -29.10 -32.95 -1.09
CA THR A 28 -28.07 -32.56 -0.13
C THR A 28 -28.12 -31.05 -0.05
N ARG A 29 -28.64 -30.53 1.06
CA ARG A 29 -28.66 -29.10 1.36
C ARG A 29 -27.20 -28.68 1.45
N GLU A 30 -26.66 -28.19 0.34
CA GLU A 30 -25.32 -27.63 0.33
C GLU A 30 -25.31 -26.49 1.36
N PRO A 31 -24.42 -26.52 2.36
CA PRO A 31 -24.30 -25.43 3.31
C PRO A 31 -24.12 -24.14 2.53
N ALA A 32 -24.94 -23.13 2.81
CA ALA A 32 -24.78 -21.82 2.19
C ALA A 32 -23.31 -21.38 2.36
N PRO A 33 -22.62 -20.97 1.28
CA PRO A 33 -21.21 -20.62 1.37
C PRO A 33 -21.04 -19.54 2.44
N PRO A 34 -19.98 -19.64 3.27
CA PRO A 34 -19.76 -18.67 4.34
C PRO A 34 -19.71 -17.27 3.75
N ALA A 35 -20.34 -16.32 4.45
CA ALA A 35 -20.33 -14.92 4.05
C ALA A 35 -18.88 -14.44 3.88
N ALA A 36 -18.60 -13.76 2.77
CA ALA A 36 -17.28 -13.18 2.54
C ALA A 36 -16.93 -12.23 3.69
N PRO A 37 -15.65 -12.21 4.12
CA PRO A 37 -15.22 -11.30 5.17
C PRO A 37 -15.49 -9.84 4.76
N PRO A 38 -15.73 -8.94 5.73
CA PRO A 38 -15.93 -7.53 5.44
C PRO A 38 -14.68 -6.94 4.78
N ALA A 39 -14.90 -6.00 3.85
CA ALA A 39 -13.80 -5.27 3.22
C ALA A 39 -12.98 -4.51 4.29
N PRO A 40 -11.65 -4.41 4.12
CA PRO A 40 -10.80 -3.71 5.07
C PRO A 40 -11.15 -2.23 5.13
N ASP A 41 -11.00 -1.63 6.31
CA ASP A 41 -11.21 -0.21 6.54
C ASP A 41 -10.27 0.64 5.65
N PRO A 42 -10.79 1.61 4.86
CA PRO A 42 -9.97 2.42 3.95
C PRO A 42 -8.84 3.19 4.63
N GLN A 43 -9.05 3.68 5.86
CA GLN A 43 -8.00 4.39 6.60
C GLN A 43 -6.86 3.44 7.00
N THR A 44 -7.19 2.22 7.40
CA THR A 44 -6.23 1.16 7.71
C THR A 44 -5.42 0.77 6.48
N VAL A 45 -6.05 0.63 5.31
CA VAL A 45 -5.37 0.35 4.05
C VAL A 45 -4.40 1.48 3.69
N LEU A 46 -4.86 2.73 3.76
CA LEU A 46 -4.01 3.90 3.50
C LEU A 46 -2.81 3.94 4.44
N LEU A 47 -3.05 3.80 5.75
CA LEU A 47 -2.01 3.89 6.77
C LEU A 47 -0.96 2.80 6.61
N THR A 48 -1.39 1.56 6.31
CA THR A 48 -0.48 0.44 6.00
C THR A 48 0.38 0.75 4.77
N GLY A 49 -0.21 1.34 3.71
CA GLY A 49 0.54 1.76 2.52
C GLY A 49 1.57 2.85 2.81
N VAL A 50 1.21 3.87 3.59
CA VAL A 50 2.14 4.94 3.99
C VAL A 50 3.27 4.39 4.87
N ILE A 51 2.99 3.46 5.78
CA ILE A 51 4.01 2.79 6.59
C ILE A 51 4.98 2.01 5.70
N ALA A 52 4.48 1.23 4.75
CA ALA A 52 5.33 0.46 3.82
C ALA A 52 6.22 1.38 2.97
N GLU A 53 5.69 2.50 2.47
CA GLU A 53 6.46 3.50 1.74
C GLU A 53 7.59 4.10 2.61
N LYS A 54 7.29 4.39 3.87
CA LYS A 54 8.26 4.93 4.84
C LYS A 54 9.35 3.93 5.20
N GLU A 55 8.99 2.67 5.42
CA GLU A 55 9.94 1.59 5.69
C GLU A 55 10.88 1.36 4.51
N HIS A 56 10.35 1.41 3.29
CA HIS A 56 11.15 1.34 2.08
C HIS A 56 12.15 2.50 2.01
N LEU A 57 11.70 3.73 2.24
CA LEU A 57 12.59 4.90 2.26
C LEU A 57 13.67 4.80 3.37
N ALA A 58 13.31 4.31 4.57
CA ALA A 58 14.26 4.06 5.65
C ALA A 58 15.31 2.99 5.28
N ALA A 59 14.92 1.96 4.52
CA ALA A 59 15.87 0.97 4.00
C ALA A 59 16.84 1.60 2.99
N LEU A 60 16.36 2.48 2.11
CA LEU A 60 17.21 3.20 1.16
C LEU A 60 18.18 4.17 1.84
N TYR A 61 17.75 4.87 2.90
CA TYR A 61 18.64 5.68 3.74
C TYR A 61 19.77 4.85 4.34
N ARG A 62 19.45 3.68 4.90
CA ARG A 62 20.44 2.75 5.46
C ARG A 62 21.43 2.24 4.40
N GLN A 63 20.93 1.89 3.22
CA GLN A 63 21.77 1.46 2.10
C GLN A 63 22.71 2.57 1.63
N ALA A 64 22.20 3.81 1.48
CA ALA A 64 23.01 4.96 1.11
C ALA A 64 24.10 5.26 2.15
N ALA A 65 23.76 5.19 3.45
CA ALA A 65 24.71 5.39 4.53
C ALA A 65 25.79 4.29 4.55
N ALA A 66 25.41 3.02 4.36
CA ALA A 66 26.34 1.90 4.31
C ALA A 66 27.30 1.95 3.11
N ALA A 67 26.86 2.52 1.98
CA ALA A 67 27.66 2.67 0.77
C ALA A 67 28.51 3.96 0.75
N ALA A 68 28.41 4.80 1.77
CA ALA A 68 29.09 6.09 1.85
C ALA A 68 30.24 6.09 2.88
N GLY A 69 31.08 7.13 2.82
CA GLY A 69 32.09 7.39 3.85
C GLY A 69 31.46 7.83 5.18
N THR A 70 32.27 7.89 6.24
CA THR A 70 31.82 8.18 7.61
C THR A 70 31.08 9.52 7.74
N ALA A 71 31.58 10.58 7.10
CA ALA A 71 30.96 11.91 7.18
C ALA A 71 29.57 11.97 6.50
N PRO A 72 29.38 11.52 5.24
CA PRO A 72 28.04 11.44 4.67
C PRO A 72 27.09 10.49 5.42
N ALA A 73 27.59 9.36 5.93
CA ALA A 73 26.78 8.45 6.75
C ALA A 73 26.26 9.14 8.03
N ALA A 74 27.12 9.91 8.70
CA ALA A 74 26.73 10.71 9.86
C ALA A 74 25.71 11.81 9.49
N ALA A 75 25.85 12.43 8.32
CA ALA A 75 24.91 13.43 7.83
C ALA A 75 23.52 12.84 7.49
N LEU A 76 23.44 11.55 7.11
CA LEU A 76 22.18 10.86 6.84
C LEU A 76 21.44 10.37 8.10
N ALA A 77 22.15 10.17 9.22
CA ALA A 77 21.58 9.60 10.43
C ALA A 77 20.32 10.35 10.97
N PRO A 78 20.28 11.71 11.02
CA PRO A 78 19.10 12.43 11.49
C PRO A 78 17.85 12.20 10.61
N PHE A 79 18.03 12.01 9.30
CA PHE A 79 16.92 11.74 8.37
C PHE A 79 16.33 10.35 8.62
N LEU A 80 17.20 9.36 8.84
CA LEU A 80 16.78 7.99 9.17
C LEU A 80 16.02 7.97 10.51
N GLN A 81 16.58 8.57 11.56
CA GLN A 81 15.93 8.64 12.87
C GLN A 81 14.55 9.29 12.81
N ARG A 82 14.41 10.39 12.05
CA ARG A 82 13.12 11.05 11.88
C ARG A 82 12.12 10.21 11.09
N THR A 83 12.58 9.49 10.06
CA THR A 83 11.74 8.55 9.31
C THR A 83 11.24 7.41 10.19
N GLU A 84 12.10 6.84 11.04
CA GLU A 84 11.73 5.79 12.00
C GLU A 84 10.74 6.29 13.05
N ALA A 85 10.90 7.51 13.56
CA ALA A 85 9.95 8.13 14.48
C ALA A 85 8.57 8.31 13.82
N GLN A 86 8.51 8.70 12.54
CA GLN A 86 7.27 8.77 11.78
C GLN A 86 6.62 7.39 11.62
N ILE A 87 7.40 6.35 11.29
CA ILE A 87 6.90 4.97 11.18
C ILE A 87 6.29 4.52 12.51
N ALA A 88 6.97 4.79 13.62
CA ALA A 88 6.46 4.45 14.95
C ALA A 88 5.13 5.16 15.26
N GLU A 89 5.03 6.46 14.97
CA GLU A 89 3.79 7.21 15.18
C GLU A 89 2.65 6.71 14.26
N LEU A 90 2.93 6.43 13.00
CA LEU A 90 1.94 5.88 12.07
C LEU A 90 1.45 4.50 12.55
N ARG A 91 2.35 3.62 12.99
CA ARG A 91 1.98 2.30 13.55
C ARG A 91 1.10 2.41 14.79
N ARG A 92 1.31 3.44 15.64
CA ARG A 92 0.42 3.70 16.80
C ARG A 92 -1.02 4.04 16.41
N ARG A 93 -1.28 4.41 15.15
CA ARG A 93 -2.62 4.74 14.64
C ARG A 93 -3.32 3.56 13.98
N LEU A 94 -2.66 2.42 13.77
CA LEU A 94 -3.29 1.23 13.23
C LEU A 94 -4.25 0.61 14.28
N PRO A 95 -5.41 0.10 13.85
CA PRO A 95 -6.27 -0.68 14.73
C PRO A 95 -5.52 -1.90 15.31
N PRO A 96 -5.82 -2.31 16.56
CA PRO A 96 -5.29 -3.54 17.10
C PRO A 96 -5.63 -4.73 16.19
N GLY A 97 -4.62 -5.53 15.83
CA GLY A 97 -4.82 -6.70 14.96
C GLY A 97 -4.80 -6.41 13.46
N ALA A 98 -4.58 -5.16 13.03
CA ALA A 98 -4.20 -4.85 11.65
C ALA A 98 -2.75 -5.33 11.41
N ALA A 99 -2.56 -6.63 11.26
CA ALA A 99 -1.28 -7.19 10.87
C ALA A 99 -0.92 -6.71 9.47
N THR A 100 0.33 -6.28 9.28
CA THR A 100 0.89 -6.03 7.95
C THR A 100 0.76 -7.33 7.15
N PRO A 101 0.03 -7.35 6.01
CA PRO A 101 0.04 -8.54 5.17
C PRO A 101 1.48 -8.83 4.73
N PRO A 102 1.85 -10.11 4.56
CA PRO A 102 3.18 -10.46 4.04
C PRO A 102 3.39 -9.77 2.69
N PRO A 103 4.64 -9.38 2.34
CA PRO A 103 4.92 -8.76 1.06
C PRO A 103 4.44 -9.68 -0.05
N THR A 104 3.52 -9.18 -0.88
CA THR A 104 3.09 -9.91 -2.08
C THR A 104 4.30 -10.03 -3.00
N PRO A 105 4.69 -11.23 -3.46
CA PRO A 105 5.77 -11.35 -4.42
C PRO A 105 5.39 -10.59 -5.71
N PRO A 106 6.37 -10.01 -6.43
CA PRO A 106 6.09 -9.37 -7.71
C PRO A 106 5.44 -10.38 -8.67
N PRO A 107 4.53 -9.94 -9.56
CA PRO A 107 3.91 -10.83 -10.53
C PRO A 107 4.98 -11.50 -11.39
N THR A 108 4.97 -12.83 -11.41
CA THR A 108 5.76 -13.64 -12.35
C THR A 108 5.46 -13.15 -13.77
N PRO A 109 6.47 -12.76 -14.57
CA PRO A 109 6.21 -12.38 -15.95
C PRO A 109 5.62 -13.59 -16.70
N PRO A 110 4.69 -13.38 -17.64
CA PRO A 110 4.13 -14.48 -18.43
C PRO A 110 5.23 -15.19 -19.23
N PRO A 111 5.12 -16.50 -19.48
CA PRO A 111 6.08 -17.20 -20.32
C PRO A 111 6.06 -16.60 -21.73
N THR A 112 7.22 -16.09 -22.15
CA THR A 112 7.47 -15.61 -23.51
C THR A 112 7.25 -16.78 -24.48
N PRO A 113 6.46 -16.63 -25.56
CA PRO A 113 6.34 -17.68 -26.57
C PRO A 113 7.68 -17.90 -27.29
N PRO A 114 7.97 -19.12 -27.76
CA PRO A 114 9.22 -19.39 -28.46
C PRO A 114 9.23 -18.65 -29.81
N ALA A 115 10.16 -17.70 -29.94
CA ALA A 115 10.45 -17.06 -31.22
C ALA A 115 11.20 -18.05 -32.12
N ALA A 116 10.76 -18.11 -33.38
CA ALA A 116 11.22 -19.01 -34.40
C ALA A 116 12.73 -18.86 -34.72
N THR A 117 13.26 -20.00 -35.14
CA THR A 117 14.63 -20.32 -35.56
C THR A 117 15.21 -19.34 -36.58
N GLY A 118 16.33 -18.71 -36.23
CA GLY A 118 17.24 -17.98 -37.14
C GLY A 118 18.65 -18.00 -36.58
N SER A 119 19.61 -18.55 -37.35
CA SER A 119 20.98 -18.93 -36.96
C SER A 119 21.99 -17.74 -36.96
N PRO A 120 23.29 -17.89 -36.63
CA PRO A 120 23.91 -17.39 -35.39
C PRO A 120 24.91 -16.21 -35.57
N GLY A 121 25.12 -15.43 -34.51
CA GLY A 121 26.15 -14.37 -34.41
C GLY A 121 26.34 -13.89 -32.95
N PRO A 122 27.54 -13.43 -32.55
CA PRO A 122 28.24 -13.99 -31.39
C PRO A 122 27.87 -13.36 -30.03
N ALA A 123 27.87 -14.23 -29.02
CA ALA A 123 28.07 -13.99 -27.58
C ALA A 123 28.20 -12.52 -27.12
N GLY A 124 27.06 -11.88 -26.91
CA GLY A 124 26.96 -10.71 -26.02
C GLY A 124 26.59 -11.20 -24.63
N GLY A 125 27.58 -11.30 -23.74
CA GLY A 125 27.38 -11.75 -22.37
C GLY A 125 26.24 -10.99 -21.69
N THR A 126 25.28 -11.73 -21.16
CA THR A 126 24.29 -11.20 -20.21
C THR A 126 25.02 -10.87 -18.91
N ALA A 127 25.70 -9.73 -18.88
CA ALA A 127 26.06 -9.07 -17.64
C ALA A 127 24.74 -8.68 -16.97
N SER A 128 24.41 -9.36 -15.87
CA SER A 128 23.40 -8.89 -14.94
C SER A 128 23.71 -7.42 -14.59
N PRO A 129 22.76 -6.48 -14.70
CA PRO A 129 23.04 -5.10 -14.36
C PRO A 129 23.54 -5.05 -12.91
N ALA A 130 24.69 -4.42 -12.69
CA ALA A 130 25.21 -4.19 -11.36
C ALA A 130 24.13 -3.50 -10.50
N PRO A 131 24.05 -3.78 -9.18
CA PRO A 131 23.07 -3.15 -8.32
C PRO A 131 23.22 -1.62 -8.40
N GLU A 132 22.13 -0.94 -8.73
CA GLU A 132 22.11 0.52 -8.86
C GLU A 132 22.47 1.16 -7.52
N LYS A 133 23.53 1.98 -7.51
CA LYS A 133 24.01 2.63 -6.29
C LYS A 133 23.00 3.70 -5.86
N ILE A 134 22.47 3.58 -4.64
CA ILE A 134 21.56 4.60 -4.08
C ILE A 134 22.32 5.92 -3.90
N THR A 135 21.85 6.98 -4.58
CA THR A 135 22.43 8.32 -4.51
C THR A 135 21.61 9.26 -3.62
N ILE A 136 22.24 10.32 -3.12
CA ILE A 136 21.54 11.41 -2.41
C ILE A 136 20.46 12.05 -3.30
N GLY A 137 20.70 12.15 -4.60
CA GLY A 137 19.72 12.63 -5.58
C GLY A 137 18.45 11.78 -5.60
N MET A 138 18.59 10.45 -5.62
CA MET A 138 17.46 9.52 -5.58
C MET A 138 16.65 9.66 -4.28
N LEU A 139 17.32 9.73 -3.12
CA LEU A 139 16.64 9.94 -1.83
C LEU A 139 15.87 11.26 -1.82
N ARG A 140 16.48 12.32 -2.35
CA ARG A 140 15.84 13.63 -2.48
C ARG A 140 14.58 13.57 -3.35
N ASP A 141 14.62 12.80 -4.43
CA ASP A 141 13.51 12.68 -5.38
C ASP A 141 12.37 11.85 -4.80
N LEU A 142 12.69 10.81 -4.02
CA LEU A 142 11.72 10.03 -3.26
C LEU A 142 10.99 10.90 -2.22
N GLU A 143 11.72 11.65 -1.41
CA GLU A 143 11.15 12.58 -0.43
C GLU A 143 10.21 13.61 -1.09
N ARG A 144 10.59 14.17 -2.24
CA ARG A 144 9.71 15.11 -2.98
C ARG A 144 8.44 14.44 -3.49
N ARG A 145 8.54 13.24 -4.05
CA ARG A 145 7.38 12.50 -4.57
C ARG A 145 6.42 12.13 -3.45
N ALA A 146 6.94 11.65 -2.33
CA ALA A 146 6.17 11.34 -1.13
C ALA A 146 5.43 12.58 -0.62
N ALA A 147 6.14 13.70 -0.45
CA ALA A 147 5.55 14.97 -0.01
C ALA A 147 4.41 15.46 -0.93
N ALA A 148 4.60 15.34 -2.25
CA ALA A 148 3.61 15.74 -3.25
C ALA A 148 2.36 14.84 -3.26
N ALA A 149 2.46 13.61 -2.78
CA ALA A 149 1.33 12.69 -2.69
C ALA A 149 0.41 12.97 -1.48
N ARG A 150 0.97 13.42 -0.34
CA ARG A 150 0.23 13.55 0.93
C ARG A 150 -1.04 14.39 0.87
N PRO A 151 -1.09 15.56 0.19
CA PRO A 151 -2.32 16.36 0.16
C PRO A 151 -3.53 15.62 -0.42
N ARG A 152 -3.32 14.74 -1.40
CA ARG A 152 -4.40 13.96 -2.03
C ARG A 152 -4.93 12.84 -1.13
N GLN A 153 -4.13 12.41 -0.14
CA GLN A 153 -4.45 11.29 0.75
C GLN A 153 -5.26 11.73 1.98
N ILE A 154 -5.36 13.04 2.26
CA ILE A 154 -5.98 13.56 3.49
C ILE A 154 -7.52 13.60 3.43
N GLY A 155 -8.11 13.55 2.22
CA GLY A 155 -9.57 13.57 2.06
C GLY A 155 -10.27 12.40 2.75
N GLY A 156 -11.27 12.69 3.60
CA GLY A 156 -12.04 11.65 4.31
C GLY A 156 -11.33 11.05 5.53
N LEU A 157 -10.16 11.56 5.91
CA LEU A 157 -9.49 11.15 7.15
C LEU A 157 -10.09 11.84 8.37
N SER A 158 -9.92 11.22 9.54
CA SER A 158 -10.20 11.90 10.81
C SER A 158 -9.24 13.10 10.98
N PRO A 159 -9.64 14.17 11.72
CA PRO A 159 -8.79 15.36 11.87
C PRO A 159 -7.38 15.08 12.40
N SER A 160 -7.27 14.17 13.36
CA SER A 160 -5.97 13.80 13.95
C SER A 160 -5.07 13.06 12.96
N LEU A 161 -5.63 12.15 12.14
CA LEU A 161 -4.88 11.43 11.12
C LEU A 161 -4.51 12.34 9.94
N ALA A 162 -5.41 13.23 9.55
CA ALA A 162 -5.15 14.28 8.55
C ALA A 162 -3.96 15.17 8.98
N GLN A 163 -3.96 15.63 10.23
CA GLN A 163 -2.86 16.42 10.79
C GLN A 163 -1.55 15.64 10.81
N LEU A 164 -1.58 14.36 11.21
CA LEU A 164 -0.40 13.50 11.18
C LEU A 164 0.17 13.38 9.75
N LEU A 165 -0.65 13.01 8.77
CA LEU A 165 -0.20 12.90 7.37
C LEU A 165 0.31 14.23 6.81
N ALA A 166 -0.31 15.36 7.16
CA ALA A 166 0.17 16.68 6.79
C ALA A 166 1.57 16.96 7.38
N SER A 167 1.79 16.65 8.65
CA SER A 167 3.10 16.79 9.30
C SER A 167 4.17 15.89 8.70
N VAL A 168 3.80 14.67 8.31
CA VAL A 168 4.68 13.74 7.58
C VAL A 168 5.08 14.34 6.24
N GLY A 169 4.11 14.84 5.46
CA GLY A 169 4.36 15.51 4.18
C GLY A 169 5.24 16.74 4.27
N ALA A 170 5.03 17.57 5.30
CA ALA A 170 5.87 18.73 5.56
C ALA A 170 7.32 18.33 5.88
N CYS A 171 7.51 17.26 6.66
CA CYS A 171 8.83 16.73 6.96
C CYS A 171 9.53 16.15 5.73
N GLU A 172 8.81 15.43 4.86
CA GLU A 172 9.34 14.91 3.59
C GLU A 172 9.80 16.06 2.68
N ALA A 173 8.99 17.13 2.58
CA ALA A 173 9.37 18.33 1.84
C ALA A 173 10.63 18.99 2.43
N ALA A 174 10.74 19.08 3.75
CA ALA A 174 11.91 19.61 4.42
C ALA A 174 13.16 18.74 4.17
N HIS A 175 13.02 17.40 4.21
CA HIS A 175 14.08 16.47 3.91
C HIS A 175 14.59 16.62 2.48
N ALA A 176 13.69 16.72 1.51
CA ALA A 176 14.03 16.96 0.12
C ALA A 176 14.85 18.25 -0.11
N VAL A 177 14.63 19.29 0.68
CA VAL A 177 15.44 20.51 0.62
C VAL A 177 16.78 20.30 1.32
N ALA A 178 16.77 19.72 2.53
CA ALA A 178 17.95 19.55 3.36
C ALA A 178 18.98 18.58 2.76
N LEU A 179 18.55 17.52 2.08
CA LEU A 179 19.44 16.55 1.41
C LEU A 179 20.35 17.17 0.36
N LYS A 180 20.01 18.34 -0.20
CA LYS A 180 20.91 19.08 -1.11
C LYS A 180 22.24 19.47 -0.46
N LYS A 181 22.27 19.54 0.88
CA LYS A 181 23.44 19.94 1.67
C LYS A 181 24.31 18.75 2.12
N VAL A 182 23.91 17.53 1.78
CA VAL A 182 24.63 16.29 2.14
C VAL A 182 25.55 15.81 1.00
N GLN A 183 25.61 16.59 -0.10
CA GLN A 183 26.45 16.31 -1.27
C GLN A 183 27.92 16.63 -1.02
#